data_AF-A0A6M2A8V7-F1
#
_entry.id   AF-A0A6M2A8V7-F1
#
_cell.length_a   1.000
_cell.length_b   1.000
_cell.length_c   1.000
_cell.angle_alpha   90.00
_cell.angle_beta   90.00
_cell.angle_gamma   90.00
#
_symmetry.space_group_name_H-M   'P 1'
#
loop_
_entity.id
_entity.type
_entity.pdbx_description
1 polymer ?
#
loop_
_entity_poly.entity_id
_entity_poly.type
_entity_poly.pdbx_seq_one_letter_code
_entity_poly.pdbx_strand_id
1 'polypeptide(L)' 'MFKPASDEFVEAWKKKIQRQMVSGESIAQWCRENQVVYSQFFYWKAKLFGPKTSPELTLIS' A
#
# COMPACT_ATOMS: atom_id res chain seq x y z
N MET A 1 7.81 -12.01 17.92
CA MET A 1 7.69 -10.56 18.19
C MET A 1 7.48 -9.85 16.86
N PHE A 2 6.35 -9.19 16.64
CA PHE A 2 6.14 -8.39 15.44
C PHE A 2 6.93 -7.09 15.59
N LYS A 3 8.01 -6.92 14.82
CA LYS A 3 8.72 -5.63 14.77
C LYS A 3 7.89 -4.72 13.86
N PRO A 4 7.53 -3.49 14.30
CA PRO A 4 6.90 -2.53 13.40
C PRO A 4 7.86 -2.24 12.25
N ALA A 5 7.31 -1.96 11.07
CA ALA A 5 8.12 -1.50 9.94
C ALA A 5 8.83 -0.20 10.32
N SER A 6 10.09 -0.05 9.90
CA SER A 6 10.82 1.21 10.06
C SER A 6 10.25 2.30 9.15
N ASP A 7 10.53 3.55 9.49
CA ASP A 7 10.12 4.70 8.67
C ASP A 7 10.70 4.62 7.25
N GLU A 8 11.97 4.20 7.12
CA GLU A 8 12.61 3.98 5.83
C GLU A 8 11.85 2.92 4.99
N PHE A 9 11.41 1.84 5.62
CA PHE A 9 10.65 0.80 4.94
C PHE A 9 9.28 1.34 4.49
N VAL A 10 8.61 2.12 5.33
CA VAL A 10 7.33 2.77 4.99
C VAL A 10 7.51 3.73 3.81
N GLU A 11 8.54 4.56 3.81
CA GLU A 11 8.85 5.48 2.72
C GLU A 11 9.20 4.74 1.42
N ALA A 12 9.93 3.63 1.50
CA ALA A 12 10.21 2.79 0.35
C ALA A 12 8.93 2.21 -0.28
N TRP A 13 7.90 1.88 0.52
CA TRP A 13 6.61 1.42 0.00
C TRP A 13 5.78 2.55 -0.58
N LYS A 14 5.74 3.73 0.05
CA LYS A 14 5.08 4.91 -0.52
C LYS A 14 5.61 5.22 -1.92
N LYS A 15 6.94 5.23 -2.09
CA LYS A 15 7.59 5.45 -3.40
C LYS A 15 7.19 4.41 -4.44
N LYS A 16 7.16 3.12 -4.08
CA LYS A 16 6.70 2.04 -4.99
C LYS A 16 5.25 2.27 -5.43
N ILE A 17 4.36 2.57 -4.50
CA ILE A 17 2.93 2.77 -4.77
C ILE A 17 2.70 4.00 -5.65
N GLN A 18 3.42 5.10 -5.38
CA GLN A 18 3.36 6.30 -6.22
C GLN A 18 3.87 6.04 -7.64
N ARG A 19 4.97 5.29 -7.81
CA ARG A 19 5.45 4.89 -9.14
C ARG A 19 4.41 4.07 -9.90
N GLN A 20 3.73 3.13 -9.22
CA GLN A 20 2.64 2.38 -9.83
C GLN A 20 1.50 3.30 -10.27
N MET A 21 1.09 4.24 -9.43
CA MET A 21 0.00 5.18 -9.77
C MET A 21 0.35 6.06 -10.95
N VAL A 22 1.58 6.57 -11.02
CA VAL A 22 2.05 7.41 -12.13
C VAL A 22 2.25 6.61 -13.42
N SER A 23 2.61 5.32 -13.34
CA SER A 23 2.79 4.47 -14.52
C SER A 23 1.50 4.23 -15.32
N GLY A 24 0.33 4.36 -14.68
CA GLY A 24 -0.97 4.01 -15.29
C GLY A 24 -1.20 2.50 -15.49
N GLU A 25 -0.21 1.66 -15.18
CA GLU A 25 -0.32 0.21 -15.26
C GLU A 25 -1.25 -0.36 -14.19
N SER A 26 -1.86 -1.50 -14.49
CA SER A 26 -2.52 -2.30 -13.45
C SER A 26 -1.51 -2.72 -12.38
N ILE A 27 -1.97 -2.85 -11.13
CA ILE A 27 -1.12 -3.30 -10.02
C ILE A 27 -0.44 -4.64 -10.35
N ALA A 28 -1.16 -5.57 -10.98
CA ALA A 28 -0.64 -6.90 -11.31
C ALA A 28 0.49 -6.83 -12.34
N GLN A 29 0.34 -5.98 -13.36
CA GLN A 29 1.39 -5.76 -14.35
C GLN A 29 2.62 -5.10 -13.72
N TRP A 30 2.42 -3.99 -13.01
CA TRP A 30 3.50 -3.25 -12.37
C TRP A 30 4.29 -4.14 -11.39
N CYS A 31 3.60 -4.98 -10.61
CA CYS A 31 4.22 -5.93 -9.69
C CYS A 31 5.08 -6.97 -10.42
N ARG A 32 4.63 -7.50 -11.57
CA ARG A 32 5.42 -8.46 -12.36
C ARG A 32 6.68 -7.80 -12.91
N GLU A 33 6.56 -6.61 -13.48
CA GLU A 33 7.68 -5.90 -14.11
C GLU A 33 8.72 -5.40 -13.08
N ASN A 34 8.27 -5.01 -11.89
CA ASN A 34 9.14 -4.47 -10.83
C ASN A 34 9.54 -5.52 -9.79
N GLN A 35 9.27 -6.80 -10.04
CA GLN A 35 9.57 -7.92 -9.14
C GLN A 35 9.04 -7.71 -7.71
N VAL A 36 7.82 -7.15 -7.60
CA VAL A 36 7.15 -6.93 -6.32
C VAL A 36 6.08 -7.99 -6.11
N VAL A 37 6.04 -8.55 -4.91
CA VAL A 37 5.02 -9.53 -4.53
C VAL A 37 3.65 -8.83 -4.46
N TYR A 38 2.71 -9.28 -5.30
CA TYR A 38 1.38 -8.67 -5.45
C TYR A 38 0.61 -8.53 -4.12
N SER A 39 0.59 -9.60 -3.29
CA SER A 39 -0.11 -9.58 -2.00
C SER A 39 0.48 -8.58 -1.01
N GLN A 40 1.81 -8.44 -0.98
CA GLN A 40 2.49 -7.44 -0.15
C GLN A 40 2.18 -6.02 -0.64
N PHE A 41 2.19 -5.81 -1.96
CA PHE A 41 1.84 -4.53 -2.54
C PHE A 41 0.41 -4.13 -2.18
N PHE A 42 -0.55 -5.06 -2.32
CA PHE A 42 -1.94 -4.80 -1.97
C PHE A 42 -2.09 -4.44 -0.49
N TYR A 43 -1.46 -5.20 0.41
CA TYR A 43 -1.45 -4.92 1.85
C TYR A 43 -0.92 -3.52 2.15
N TRP A 44 0.26 -3.16 1.63
CA TRP A 44 0.89 -1.86 1.90
C TRP A 44 0.13 -0.70 1.27
N LYS A 45 -0.47 -0.90 0.09
CA LYS A 45 -1.35 0.10 -0.53
C LYS A 45 -2.57 0.38 0.32
N ALA A 46 -3.26 -0.67 0.79
CA ALA A 46 -4.40 -0.51 1.68
C ALA A 46 -4.01 0.15 3.01
N LYS A 47 -2.87 -0.26 3.59
CA LYS A 47 -2.39 0.29 4.87
C LYS A 47 -1.97 1.76 4.79
N LEU A 48 -1.35 2.19 3.69
CA LEU A 48 -0.77 3.53 3.55
C LEU A 48 -1.68 4.54 2.85
N PHE A 49 -2.55 4.07 1.94
CA PHE A 49 -3.40 4.90 1.09
C PHE A 49 -4.87 4.46 1.09
N GLY A 50 -5.21 3.39 1.80
CA GLY A 50 -6.61 3.01 1.98
C GLY A 50 -7.35 3.98 2.87
N PRO A 51 -8.69 3.92 2.89
CA PRO A 51 -9.48 4.69 3.83
C PRO A 51 -9.02 4.34 5.24
N LYS A 52 -8.68 5.37 6.03
CA LYS A 52 -8.52 5.19 7.46
C LYS A 52 -9.90 4.82 7.98
N THR A 53 -10.12 3.57 8.34
CA THR A 53 -11.27 3.19 9.16
C THR A 53 -11.12 3.94 10.48
N SER A 54 -11.62 5.18 10.53
CA SER A 54 -11.88 5.85 11.78
C SER A 54 -13.02 5.09 12.44
N PRO A 55 -12.89 4.64 13.70
CA PRO A 55 -14.00 4.03 14.45
C PRO A 55 -15.22 4.95 14.62
N GLU A 56 -15.14 6.23 14.21
CA GLU A 56 -16.14 7.27 14.49
C GLU A 56 -17.24 7.43 13.42
N LEU A 57 -17.40 6.49 12.49
CA LEU A 57 -18.45 6.55 11.45
C LEU A 57 -19.44 5.39 11.47
N THR A 58 -19.40 4.51 12.46
CA THR A 58 -20.39 3.42 12.66
C THR A 58 -21.60 3.82 13.51
N LEU A 59 -21.89 5.11 13.70
CA LEU A 59 -23.03 5.58 14.50
C LEU A 59 -24.13 6.31 13.71
N ILE A 60 -24.11 6.27 12.38
CA ILE A 60 -25.21 6.80 11.55
C ILE A 60 -25.39 5.93 10.31
N SER A 61 -26.02 4.78 10.49
CA SER A 61 -26.68 3.99 9.43
C SER A 61 -27.80 3.20 10.05
#